data_AF-H2XWB3-F1
#
_entry.id   AF-H2XWB3-F1
#
_cell.length_a   1.000
_cell.length_b   1.000
_cell.length_c   1.000
_cell.angle_alpha   90.00
_cell.angle_beta   90.00
_cell.angle_gamma   90.00
#
_symmetry.space_group_name_H-M   'P 1'
#
loop_
_entity.id
_entity.type
_entity.pdbx_description
1 polymer ?
#
loop_
_entity_poly.entity_id
_entity_poly.type
_entity_poly.pdbx_seq_one_letter_code
_entity_poly.pdbx_strand_id
1 'polypeptide(L)'
;MIKAKKEKKPFDVFIVITDKETWKGKTSPHIALKQYREEMQIPAKFILISLAVRKMEKDVDGASDRGMLSICGFNESVPDIIHDFICDEF
;
A
#
# COMPACT_ATOMS: atom_id res chain seq x y z
N MET A 1 8.72 1.11 0.24
CA MET A 1 9.13 1.48 -1.13
C MET A 1 10.46 2.23 -1.23
N ILE A 2 10.68 3.37 -0.56
CA ILE A 2 11.91 4.20 -0.76
C ILE A 2 13.20 3.40 -0.60
N LYS A 3 13.33 2.62 0.48
CA LYS A 3 14.48 1.74 0.71
C LYS A 3 14.63 0.68 -0.39
N ALA A 4 13.53 0.03 -0.78
CA ALA A 4 13.53 -0.95 -1.85
C ALA A 4 14.00 -0.37 -3.19
N LYS A 5 13.55 0.85 -3.54
CA LYS A 5 14.01 1.60 -4.71
C LYS A 5 15.52 1.84 -4.65
N LYS A 6 15.99 2.40 -3.52
CA LYS A 6 17.42 2.73 -3.30
C LYS A 6 18.32 1.49 -3.41
N GLU A 7 17.86 0.36 -2.88
CA GLU A 7 18.57 -0.92 -2.91
C GLU A 7 18.30 -1.73 -4.18
N LYS A 8 17.53 -1.20 -5.14
CA LYS A 8 17.09 -1.89 -6.36
C LYS A 8 16.51 -3.30 -6.10
N LYS A 9 15.75 -3.44 -5.00
CA LYS A 9 15.08 -4.70 -4.66
C LYS A 9 13.75 -4.80 -5.40
N PRO A 10 13.54 -5.83 -6.22
CA PRO A 10 12.28 -6.04 -6.93
C PRO A 10 11.20 -6.60 -5.99
N PHE A 11 10.03 -5.96 -5.97
CA PHE A 11 8.86 -6.37 -5.20
C PHE A 11 7.60 -6.03 -5.99
N ASP A 12 6.71 -7.01 -6.12
CA ASP A 12 5.42 -6.83 -6.77
C ASP A 12 4.38 -6.22 -5.82
N VAL A 13 4.51 -6.44 -4.51
CA VAL A 13 3.53 -5.97 -3.52
C VAL A 13 4.23 -5.47 -2.25
N PHE A 14 3.79 -4.33 -1.75
CA PHE A 14 4.14 -3.81 -0.44
C PHE A 14 2.93 -3.86 0.48
N ILE A 15 3.00 -4.64 1.55
CA ILE A 15 1.98 -4.67 2.61
C ILE A 15 2.55 -3.97 3.84
N VAL A 16 1.89 -2.92 4.31
CA VAL A 16 2.23 -2.20 5.54
C VAL A 16 1.17 -2.51 6.58
N ILE A 17 1.58 -3.08 7.70
CA ILE A 17 0.72 -3.33 8.85
C ILE A 17 1.10 -2.33 9.94
N THR A 18 0.12 -1.58 10.44
CA THR A 18 0.34 -0.50 11.43
C THR A 18 -0.79 -0.44 12.43
N ASP A 19 -0.51 0.04 13.66
CA ASP A 19 -1.53 0.29 14.68
C ASP A 19 -2.46 1.45 14.25
N LYS A 20 -1.90 2.46 13.58
CA LYS A 20 -2.63 3.63 13.10
C LYS A 20 -2.18 4.08 11.73
N GLU A 21 -3.10 4.72 11.03
CA GLU A 21 -2.87 5.37 9.76
C GLU A 21 -2.19 6.73 9.99
N THR A 22 -0.92 6.71 10.37
CA THR A 22 -0.16 7.96 10.49
C THR A 22 1.06 7.92 9.60
N TRP A 23 0.95 8.51 8.41
CA TRP A 23 2.11 8.94 7.65
C TRP A 23 2.59 10.30 8.18
N LYS A 24 3.79 10.35 8.76
CA LYS A 24 4.42 11.61 9.26
C LYS A 24 5.73 11.96 8.56
N GLY A 25 6.05 11.31 7.44
CA GLY A 25 7.31 11.54 6.72
C GLY A 25 7.18 12.55 5.57
N LYS A 26 8.31 12.87 4.93
CA LYS A 26 8.39 13.86 3.84
C LYS A 26 7.74 13.43 2.51
N THR A 27 7.45 12.13 2.33
CA THR A 27 7.01 11.55 1.05
C THR A 27 5.87 10.55 1.28
N SER A 28 4.63 10.91 0.92
CA SER A 28 3.47 10.03 1.11
C SER A 28 3.65 8.65 0.45
N PRO A 29 2.96 7.60 0.96
CA PRO A 29 3.00 6.26 0.37
C PRO A 29 2.68 6.26 -1.13
N HIS A 30 1.66 7.03 -1.55
CA HIS A 30 1.32 7.22 -2.96
C HIS A 30 2.50 7.70 -3.81
N ILE A 31 3.18 8.78 -3.38
CA ILE A 31 4.35 9.32 -4.08
C ILE A 31 5.50 8.30 -4.09
N ALA A 32 5.76 7.65 -2.96
CA ALA A 32 6.82 6.67 -2.83
C ALA A 32 6.58 5.40 -3.69
N LEU A 33 5.33 4.99 -3.88
CA LEU A 33 4.95 3.90 -4.77
C LEU A 33 5.11 4.30 -6.23
N LYS A 34 4.60 5.48 -6.63
CA LYS A 34 4.78 6.03 -7.98
C LYS A 34 6.25 6.08 -8.38
N GLN A 35 7.10 6.66 -7.53
CA GLN A 35 8.55 6.72 -7.77
C GLN A 35 9.20 5.33 -7.85
N TYR A 36 8.70 4.35 -7.10
CA TYR A 36 9.21 2.97 -7.17
C TYR A 36 8.84 2.32 -8.51
N ARG A 37 7.58 2.45 -8.96
CA ARG A 37 7.12 1.95 -10.26
C ARG A 37 7.91 2.56 -11.42
N GLU A 38 8.10 3.87 -11.41
CA GLU A 38 8.85 4.61 -12.44
C GLU A 38 10.32 4.16 -12.53
N GLU A 39 11.01 4.02 -11.40
CA GLU A 39 12.42 3.64 -11.37
C GLU A 39 12.63 2.15 -11.69
N MET A 40 11.79 1.29 -11.11
CA MET A 40 11.99 -0.16 -11.16
C MET A 40 11.31 -0.82 -12.37
N GLN A 41 10.40 -0.11 -13.05
CA GLN A 41 9.59 -0.64 -14.16
C GLN A 41 8.76 -1.88 -13.74
N ILE A 42 8.31 -1.91 -12.49
CA ILE A 42 7.46 -2.96 -11.92
C ILE A 42 6.10 -2.34 -11.60
N PRO A 43 4.96 -2.95 -12.00
CA PRO A 43 3.62 -2.46 -11.66
C PRO A 43 3.25 -2.78 -10.21
N ALA A 44 4.11 -2.39 -9.26
CA ALA A 44 4.00 -2.79 -7.86
C ALA A 44 2.70 -2.29 -7.21
N LYS A 45 2.06 -3.10 -6.38
CA LYS A 45 0.85 -2.75 -5.61
C LYS A 45 1.20 -2.40 -4.16
N PHE A 46 0.33 -1.64 -3.51
CA PHE A 46 0.47 -1.24 -2.10
C PHE A 46 -0.80 -1.56 -1.33
N ILE A 47 -0.65 -2.13 -0.14
CA ILE A 47 -1.73 -2.44 0.79
C ILE A 47 -1.38 -1.86 2.16
N LEU A 48 -2.25 -1.02 2.71
CA LEU A 48 -2.19 -0.59 4.10
C LEU A 48 -3.21 -1.36 4.94
N ILE A 49 -2.76 -1.97 6.03
CA ILE A 49 -3.60 -2.64 7.01
C ILE A 49 -3.47 -1.89 8.34
N SER A 50 -4.56 -1.26 8.75
CA SER A 50 -4.63 -0.42 9.93
C SER A 50 -5.39 -1.10 11.07
N LEU A 51 -4.69 -1.52 12.12
CA LEU A 51 -5.24 -2.41 13.16
C LEU A 51 -6.16 -1.72 14.18
N ALA A 52 -5.94 -0.43 14.49
CA ALA A 52 -6.65 0.27 15.57
C ALA A 52 -7.30 1.60 15.13
N VAL A 53 -7.49 1.81 13.83
CA VAL A 53 -8.05 3.05 13.28
C VAL A 53 -9.59 3.02 13.31
N ARG A 54 -10.22 4.16 13.65
CA ARG A 54 -11.69 4.30 13.63
C ARG A 54 -12.25 4.82 12.30
N LYS A 55 -11.42 5.49 11.50
CA LYS A 55 -11.79 6.09 10.21
C LYS A 55 -10.55 6.26 9.35
N MET A 56 -10.62 5.88 8.08
CA MET A 56 -9.51 6.04 7.15
C MET A 56 -9.42 7.46 6.59
N GLU A 57 -8.20 8.00 6.49
CA GLU A 57 -7.92 9.27 5.84
C GLU A 57 -7.77 9.06 4.32
N LYS A 58 -8.55 9.83 3.53
CA LYS A 58 -8.57 9.71 2.06
C LYS A 58 -7.21 9.95 1.38
N ASP A 59 -6.28 10.60 2.08
CA ASP A 59 -4.99 11.04 1.54
C ASP A 59 -3.93 9.93 1.49
N VAL A 60 -4.19 8.77 2.11
CA VAL A 60 -3.27 7.63 2.05
C VAL A 60 -3.41 6.86 0.74
N ASP A 61 -4.63 6.78 0.20
CA ASP A 61 -4.96 5.94 -0.97
C ASP A 61 -4.76 6.67 -2.30
N GLY A 62 -4.50 7.98 -2.27
CA GLY A 62 -4.39 8.79 -3.48
C GLY A 62 -5.56 8.52 -4.42
N ALA A 63 -6.80 8.51 -3.89
CA ALA A 63 -8.17 8.29 -4.40
C ALA A 63 -8.46 7.66 -5.79
N SER A 64 -7.52 7.64 -6.72
CA SER A 64 -7.60 7.16 -8.09
C SER A 64 -6.55 6.09 -8.44
N ASP A 65 -5.59 5.78 -7.58
CA ASP A 65 -4.57 4.75 -7.87
C ASP A 65 -5.12 3.34 -7.63
N ARG A 66 -5.48 2.65 -8.71
CA ARG A 66 -6.00 1.27 -8.67
C ARG A 66 -5.05 0.24 -8.06
N GLY A 67 -3.76 0.56 -7.94
CA GLY A 67 -2.79 -0.31 -7.29
C GLY A 67 -2.51 0.06 -5.83
N MET A 68 -3.43 0.78 -5.16
CA MET A 68 -3.41 1.03 -3.73
C MET A 68 -4.71 0.54 -3.08
N LEU A 69 -4.59 -0.16 -1.95
CA LEU A 69 -5.69 -0.65 -1.14
C LEU A 69 -5.46 -0.31 0.34
N SER A 70 -6.51 0.13 1.02
CA SER A 70 -6.51 0.35 2.47
C SER A 70 -7.57 -0.49 3.16
N ILE A 71 -7.15 -1.19 4.21
CA ILE A 71 -7.97 -2.08 5.03
C ILE A 71 -7.97 -1.56 6.47
N CYS A 72 -9.16 -1.40 7.04
CA CYS A 72 -9.35 -1.02 8.43
C CYS A 72 -9.74 -2.25 9.25
N GLY A 73 -8.99 -2.53 10.31
CA GLY A 73 -9.13 -3.73 11.13
C GLY A 73 -8.41 -4.94 10.54
N PHE A 74 -8.56 -6.09 11.20
CA PHE A 74 -8.00 -7.36 10.76
C PHE A 74 -8.91 -8.50 11.21
N ASN A 75 -9.48 -9.23 10.25
CA ASN A 75 -10.31 -10.40 10.48
C ASN A 75 -9.91 -11.52 9.50
N GLU A 76 -10.62 -12.65 9.56
CA GLU A 76 -10.39 -13.84 8.75
C GLU A 76 -10.55 -13.63 7.24
N SER A 77 -11.27 -12.57 6.80
CA SER A 77 -11.48 -12.27 5.39
C SER A 77 -10.34 -11.46 4.75
N VAL A 78 -9.46 -10.87 5.55
CA VAL A 78 -8.37 -10.00 5.05
C VAL A 78 -7.42 -10.73 4.07
N PRO A 79 -7.00 -11.99 4.31
CA PRO A 79 -6.17 -12.71 3.35
C PRO A 79 -6.82 -12.86 1.96
N ASP A 80 -8.12 -13.14 1.90
CA ASP A 80 -8.86 -13.28 0.63
C ASP A 80 -8.95 -11.93 -0.09
N ILE A 81 -9.26 -10.85 0.63
CA ILE A 81 -9.25 -9.49 0.07
C ILE A 81 -7.87 -9.11 -0.50
N ILE A 82 -6.79 -9.49 0.18
CA ILE A 82 -5.42 -9.26 -0.30
C ILE A 82 -5.16 -10.07 -1.57
N HIS A 83 -5.57 -11.33 -1.62
CA HIS A 83 -5.44 -12.19 -2.79
C HIS A 83 -6.13 -11.56 -3.99
N ASP A 84 -7.41 -11.25 -3.89
CA ASP A 84 -8.23 -10.75 -4.99
C ASP A 84 -7.66 -9.43 -5.53
N PHE A 85 -7.22 -8.55 -4.63
CA PHE A 85 -6.58 -7.29 -5.02
C PHE A 85 -5.25 -7.49 -5.74
N ILE A 86 -4.42 -8.42 -5.29
CA ILE A 86 -3.12 -8.71 -5.93
C ILE A 86 -3.34 -9.35 -7.31
N CYS A 87 -4.36 -10.20 -7.45
CA CYS A 87 -4.70 -10.93 -8.68
C CYS A 87 -5.59 -10.15 -9.66
N ASP A 88 -5.99 -8.91 -9.33
CA ASP A 88 -6.91 -8.08 -10.14
C ASP A 88 -8.31 -8.71 -10.32
N GLU A 89 -8.82 -9.34 -9.25
CA GLU A 89 -10.15 -9.98 -9.19
C GLU A 89 -11.22 -9.09 -8.51
N PHE A 90 -10.95 -7.79 -8.36
CA PHE A 90 -11.80 -6.78 -7.71
C PHE A 90 -12.74 -6.03 -8.67
#